data_AF-A0A1B6LJW4-F1
#
_entry.id   AF-A0A1B6LJW4-F1
#
_cell.length_a   1.000
_cell.length_b   1.000
_cell.length_c   1.000
_cell.angle_alpha   90.00
_cell.angle_beta   90.00
_cell.angle_gamma   90.00
#
_symmetry.space_group_name_H-M   'P 1'
#
loop_
_entity.id
_entity.type
_entity.pdbx_description
1 polymer ?
#
loop_
_entity_poly.entity_id
_entity_poly.type
_entity_poly.pdbx_seq_one_letter_code
_entity_poly.pdbx_strand_id
1 'polypeptide(L)'
;CSAGRQCVQLLVEHKYFQQGILLAILINTLSMGIEYHNQPEELTVIVETSNIIFSAIFACEMLLKVIAEGPFGYISNGFNVFDGIIVILSVIELGQTFMGDREGSSGLSVLRTFRLLRILKLVRFMPNLR
;
A
#
# COMPACT_ATOMS: atom_id res chain seq x y z
N CYS A 1 11.70 24.52 -12.44
CA CYS A 1 11.33 23.33 -11.63
C CYS A 1 10.70 22.20 -12.45
N SER A 2 11.24 21.86 -13.63
CA SER A 2 10.78 20.75 -14.48
C SER A 2 11.67 19.50 -14.36
N ALA A 3 12.99 19.68 -14.20
CA ALA A 3 13.96 18.59 -14.19
C ALA A 3 13.76 17.56 -13.06
N GLY A 4 13.45 18.03 -11.83
CA GLY A 4 13.18 17.13 -10.69
C GLY A 4 11.94 16.27 -10.88
N ARG A 5 10.87 16.84 -11.45
CA ARG A 5 9.64 16.10 -11.78
C ARG A 5 9.88 15.05 -12.87
N GLN A 6 10.65 15.40 -13.89
CA GLN A 6 10.99 14.50 -14.99
C GLN A 6 11.82 13.30 -14.54
N CYS A 7 12.78 13.49 -13.62
CA CYS A 7 13.54 12.38 -13.05
C CYS A 7 12.66 11.44 -12.23
N VAL A 8 11.72 11.98 -11.43
CA VAL A 8 10.80 11.16 -10.64
C VAL A 8 9.82 10.41 -11.54
N GLN A 9 9.32 11.05 -12.61
CA GLN A 9 8.51 10.38 -13.63
C GLN A 9 9.26 9.20 -14.25
N LEU A 10 10.50 9.39 -14.70
CA LEU A 10 11.32 8.32 -15.27
C LEU A 10 11.55 7.16 -14.28
N LEU A 11 11.71 7.47 -12.99
CA LEU A 11 11.87 6.46 -11.94
C LEU A 11 10.58 5.66 -11.70
N VAL A 12 9.43 6.34 -11.61
CA VAL A 12 8.12 5.73 -11.36
C VAL A 12 7.62 4.91 -12.56
N GLU A 13 7.95 5.34 -13.78
CA GLU A 13 7.63 4.62 -15.02
C GLU A 13 8.60 3.46 -15.30
N HIS A 14 9.70 3.36 -14.56
CA HIS A 14 10.69 2.32 -14.77
C HIS A 14 10.08 0.93 -14.49
N LYS A 15 10.21 0.01 -15.46
CA LYS A 15 9.63 -1.34 -15.37
C LYS A 15 10.02 -2.09 -14.10
N TYR A 16 11.28 -1.97 -13.67
CA TYR A 16 11.75 -2.63 -12.45
C TYR A 16 11.14 -2.04 -11.17
N PHE A 17 10.87 -0.74 -11.15
CA PHE A 17 10.19 -0.11 -10.01
C PHE A 17 8.75 -0.64 -9.93
N GLN A 18 8.04 -0.67 -11.06
CA GLN A 18 6.68 -1.19 -11.10
C GLN A 18 6.60 -2.69 -10.75
N GLN A 19 7.52 -3.51 -11.24
CA GLN A 19 7.63 -4.93 -10.87
C GLN A 19 8.01 -5.13 -9.40
N GLY A 20 8.85 -4.25 -8.83
CA GLY A 20 9.18 -4.27 -7.40
C GLY A 20 7.97 -4.00 -6.53
N ILE A 21 7.15 -3.00 -6.88
CA ILE A 21 5.89 -2.70 -6.17
C ILE A 21 4.90 -3.87 -6.30
N LEU A 22 4.80 -4.47 -7.49
CA LEU A 22 3.99 -5.67 -7.72
C LEU A 22 4.41 -6.82 -6.80
N LEU A 23 5.72 -7.10 -6.73
CA LEU A 23 6.26 -8.15 -5.87
C LEU A 23 5.98 -7.85 -4.39
N ALA A 24 6.14 -6.60 -3.97
CA ALA A 24 5.81 -6.17 -2.61
C ALA A 24 4.32 -6.37 -2.27
N ILE A 25 3.41 -6.09 -3.21
CA ILE A 25 1.97 -6.36 -3.06
C ILE A 25 1.74 -7.86 -2.85
N LEU A 26 2.32 -8.70 -3.71
CA LEU A 26 2.18 -10.15 -3.64
C LEU A 26 2.70 -10.70 -2.31
N ILE A 27 3.91 -10.31 -1.89
CA ILE A 27 4.50 -10.78 -0.63
C ILE A 27 3.66 -10.30 0.56
N ASN A 28 3.18 -9.05 0.56
CA ASN A 28 2.34 -8.52 1.62
C ASN A 28 1.02 -9.30 1.74
N THR A 29 0.36 -9.60 0.61
CA THR A 29 -0.88 -10.38 0.59
C THR A 29 -0.64 -11.84 0.99
N LEU A 30 0.44 -12.47 0.54
CA LEU A 30 0.79 -13.83 0.94
C LEU A 30 1.08 -13.92 2.44
N SER A 31 1.77 -12.92 3.00
CA SER A 31 2.05 -12.86 4.44
C SER A 31 0.77 -12.85 5.27
N MET A 32 -0.27 -12.13 4.82
CA MET A 32 -1.58 -12.13 5.48
C MET A 32 -2.33 -13.45 5.31
N GLY A 33 -2.14 -14.16 4.20
CA GLY A 33 -2.77 -15.46 3.97
C GLY A 33 -2.18 -16.60 4.80
N ILE A 34 -0.98 -16.42 5.36
CA ILE A 34 -0.31 -17.40 6.21
C ILE A 34 -0.77 -17.28 7.68
N GLU A 35 -1.39 -16.17 8.07
CA GLU A 35 -1.92 -16.02 9.44
C GLU A 35 -2.93 -17.13 9.79
N TYR A 36 -2.68 -17.87 10.86
CA TYR A 36 -3.55 -18.96 11.33
C TYR A 36 -3.85 -18.87 12.82
N HIS A 37 -4.92 -19.54 13.24
CA HIS A 37 -5.36 -19.52 14.63
C HIS A 37 -4.37 -20.28 15.54
N ASN A 38 -3.86 -19.63 16.59
CA ASN A 38 -2.76 -20.09 17.47
C ASN A 38 -1.35 -20.06 16.85
N GLN A 39 -1.01 -19.02 16.09
CA GLN A 39 0.35 -18.83 15.60
C GLN A 39 1.33 -18.43 16.73
N PRO A 40 2.62 -18.82 16.63
CA PRO A 40 3.64 -18.41 17.59
C PRO A 40 3.83 -16.89 17.56
N GLU A 41 4.15 -16.31 18.72
CA GLU A 41 4.32 -14.86 18.90
C GLU A 41 5.35 -14.27 17.93
N GLU A 42 6.42 -15.01 17.63
CA GLU A 42 7.43 -14.64 16.65
C GLU A 42 6.84 -14.41 15.24
N LEU A 43 5.91 -15.27 14.80
CA LEU A 43 5.30 -15.13 13.48
C LEU A 43 4.39 -13.90 13.43
N THR A 44 3.63 -13.64 14.50
CA THR A 44 2.81 -12.43 14.63
C THR A 44 3.64 -11.17 14.48
N VAL A 45 4.76 -11.08 15.20
CA VAL A 45 5.66 -9.92 15.16
C VAL A 45 6.25 -9.73 13.76
N ILE A 46 6.64 -10.81 13.09
CA ILE A 46 7.17 -10.75 11.72
C ILE A 46 6.10 -10.23 10.75
N VAL A 47 4.88 -10.75 10.81
CA VAL A 47 3.79 -10.35 9.90
C VAL A 47 3.40 -8.89 10.13
N GLU A 48 3.27 -8.46 11.39
CA GLU A 48 2.97 -7.06 11.73
C GLU A 48 4.09 -6.11 11.29
N THR A 49 5.35 -6.49 11.53
CA THR A 49 6.52 -5.70 11.08
C THR A 49 6.56 -5.59 9.55
N SER A 50 6.31 -6.70 8.86
CA SER A 50 6.23 -6.71 7.39
C SER A 50 5.13 -5.78 6.89
N ASN A 51 3.98 -5.77 7.57
CA ASN A 51 2.84 -4.93 7.22
C ASN A 51 3.18 -3.44 7.30
N ILE A 52 3.93 -3.03 8.33
CA ILE A 52 4.42 -1.65 8.48
C ILE A 52 5.37 -1.29 7.33
N ILE A 53 6.33 -2.16 7.03
CA ILE A 53 7.32 -1.94 5.95
C ILE A 53 6.63 -1.79 4.60
N PHE A 54 5.72 -2.70 4.24
CA PHE A 54 5.00 -2.64 2.96
C PHE A 54 4.11 -1.40 2.87
N SER A 55 3.43 -1.02 3.96
CA SER A 55 2.62 0.19 4.00
C SER A 55 3.46 1.44 3.76
N ALA A 56 4.66 1.51 4.34
CA ALA A 56 5.60 2.61 4.11
C ALA A 56 6.08 2.66 2.64
N ILE A 57 6.40 1.51 2.04
CA ILE A 57 6.79 1.42 0.63
C ILE A 57 5.66 1.96 -0.28
N PHE A 58 4.41 1.56 -0.05
CA PHE A 58 3.28 2.05 -0.85
C PHE A 58 2.96 3.53 -0.60
N ALA A 59 3.16 4.03 0.62
CA ALA A 59 3.04 5.44 0.91
C ALA A 59 4.09 6.27 0.15
N CYS A 60 5.35 5.80 0.14
CA CYS A 60 6.40 6.42 -0.67
C CYS A 60 6.08 6.38 -2.17
N GLU A 61 5.60 5.25 -2.69
CA GLU A 61 5.18 5.13 -4.09
C GLU A 61 4.08 6.14 -4.47
N MET A 62 3.05 6.25 -3.63
CA MET A 62 1.98 7.24 -3.81
C MET A 62 2.53 8.66 -3.86
N LEU A 63 3.40 9.03 -2.92
CA LEU A 63 4.01 10.36 -2.88
C LEU A 63 4.85 10.63 -4.13
N LEU A 64 5.64 9.67 -4.59
CA LEU A 64 6.43 9.80 -5.81
C LEU A 64 5.54 10.02 -7.03
N LYS A 65 4.43 9.29 -7.17
CA LYS A 65 3.45 9.50 -8.25
C LYS A 65 2.77 10.86 -8.20
N VAL A 66 2.36 11.31 -7.01
CA VAL A 66 1.73 12.63 -6.83
C VAL A 66 2.72 13.75 -7.20
N ILE A 67 4.00 13.59 -6.86
CA ILE A 67 5.05 14.54 -7.27
C ILE A 67 5.25 14.50 -8.78
N ALA A 68 5.33 13.29 -9.36
CA ALA A 68 5.56 13.04 -10.79
C ALA A 68 4.43 13.62 -11.67
N GLU A 69 3.19 13.21 -11.44
CA GLU A 69 2.03 13.59 -12.27
C GLU A 69 1.40 14.93 -11.82
N GLY A 70 1.70 15.37 -10.60
CA GLY A 70 1.00 16.45 -9.93
C GLY A 70 -0.35 16.01 -9.35
N PRO A 71 -0.89 16.75 -8.37
CA PRO A 71 -2.12 16.36 -7.68
C PRO A 71 -3.32 16.24 -8.62
N PHE A 72 -3.48 17.17 -9.57
CA PHE A 72 -4.56 17.12 -10.55
C PHE A 72 -4.40 15.99 -11.59
N GLY A 73 -3.17 15.70 -12.02
CA GLY A 73 -2.89 14.57 -12.92
C GLY A 73 -3.16 13.22 -12.25
N TYR A 74 -2.72 13.09 -11.00
CA TYR A 74 -2.93 11.90 -10.18
C TYR A 74 -4.42 11.59 -9.98
N ILE A 75 -5.24 12.61 -9.68
CA ILE A 75 -6.68 12.43 -9.44
C ILE A 75 -7.44 12.14 -10.75
N SER A 76 -6.93 12.60 -11.90
CA SER A 76 -7.54 12.31 -13.20
C SER A 76 -7.43 10.83 -13.59
N ASN A 77 -6.51 10.07 -13.00
CA ASN A 77 -6.34 8.64 -13.27
C ASN A 77 -7.02 7.80 -12.18
N GLY A 78 -8.13 7.15 -12.53
CA GLY A 78 -8.91 6.34 -11.59
C GLY A 78 -8.12 5.23 -10.88
N PHE A 79 -7.12 4.63 -11.55
CA PHE A 79 -6.26 3.62 -10.92
C PHE A 79 -5.31 4.22 -9.88
N ASN A 80 -4.82 5.44 -10.11
CA ASN A 80 -3.99 6.15 -9.14
C ASN A 80 -4.82 6.61 -7.95
N VAL A 81 -6.05 7.11 -8.16
CA VAL A 81 -7.00 7.43 -7.08
C VAL A 81 -7.28 6.19 -6.22
N PHE A 82 -7.58 5.06 -6.85
CA PHE A 82 -7.84 3.82 -6.15
C PHE A 82 -6.65 3.38 -5.30
N ASP A 83 -5.45 3.36 -5.89
CA ASP A 83 -4.19 3.05 -5.20
C ASP A 83 -3.94 3.98 -4.00
N GLY A 84 -4.24 5.28 -4.17
CA GLY A 84 -4.13 6.29 -3.12
C GLY A 84 -5.09 6.05 -1.95
N ILE A 85 -6.34 5.67 -2.22
CA ILE A 85 -7.32 5.31 -1.18
C ILE A 85 -6.80 4.12 -0.35
N ILE A 86 -6.27 3.09 -1.00
CA ILE A 86 -5.71 1.92 -0.30
C ILE A 86 -4.54 2.32 0.61
N VAL A 87 -3.68 3.23 0.15
CA VAL A 87 -2.55 3.75 0.95
C VAL A 87 -3.05 4.56 2.14
N ILE A 88 -4.02 5.45 1.95
CA ILE A 88 -4.59 6.27 3.03
C ILE A 88 -5.22 5.38 4.11
N LEU A 89 -6.01 4.38 3.73
CA LEU A 89 -6.59 3.41 4.66
C LEU A 89 -5.50 2.67 5.46
N SER A 90 -4.40 2.31 4.80
CA SER A 90 -3.25 1.64 5.44
C SER A 90 -2.54 2.55 6.45
N VAL A 91 -2.40 3.84 6.16
CA VAL A 91 -1.80 4.82 7.08
C VAL A 91 -2.70 5.06 8.30
N ILE A 92 -4.02 5.12 8.11
CA ILE A 92 -4.99 5.26 9.21
C ILE A 92 -4.93 4.04 10.14
N GLU A 93 -4.89 2.82 9.58
CA GLU A 93 -4.75 1.57 10.34
C GLU A 93 -3.46 1.57 11.19
N LEU A 94 -2.33 1.97 10.60
CA LEU A 94 -1.07 2.09 11.32
C LEU A 94 -1.17 3.14 12.43
N GLY A 95 -1.71 4.33 12.13
CA GLY A 95 -1.89 5.41 13.10
C GLY A 95 -2.67 4.96 14.33
N GLN A 96 -3.76 4.21 14.15
CA GLN A 96 -4.53 3.66 15.28
C GLN A 96 -3.76 2.61 16.08
N THR A 97 -2.94 1.80 15.41
CA THR A 97 -2.07 0.82 16.07
C THR A 97 -1.03 1.52 16.96
N PHE A 98 -0.45 2.64 16.50
CA PHE A 98 0.55 3.42 17.25
C PHE A 98 -0.06 4.33 18.33
N MET A 99 -1.25 4.87 18.11
CA MET A 99 -1.91 5.74 19.10
C MET A 99 -2.50 4.97 20.29
N GLY A 100 -2.50 3.63 20.25
CA GLY A 100 -2.77 2.80 21.41
C GLY A 100 -4.17 3.03 21.97
N ASP A 101 -5.19 3.08 21.11
CA ASP A 101 -6.58 3.16 21.56
C ASP A 101 -6.92 1.91 22.39
N ARG A 102 -6.86 2.09 23.71
CA ARG A 102 -7.14 1.13 24.77
C ARG A 102 -8.64 0.88 24.98
N GLU A 103 -9.50 1.23 24.03
CA GLU A 103 -10.95 1.12 24.21
C GLU A 103 -11.63 0.48 22.99
N GLY A 104 -11.70 -0.85 23.00
CA GLY A 104 -12.89 -1.63 22.62
C GLY A 104 -13.58 -1.39 21.27
N SER A 105 -12.92 -0.90 20.22
CA SER A 105 -13.63 -0.54 18.98
C SER A 105 -13.63 -1.67 17.92
N SER A 106 -14.82 -2.10 17.51
CA SER A 106 -15.06 -3.03 16.39
C SER A 106 -14.41 -2.57 15.06
N GLY A 107 -14.06 -1.28 14.95
CA GLY A 107 -13.35 -0.69 13.82
C GLY A 107 -11.98 -1.31 13.55
N LEU A 108 -11.24 -1.72 14.59
CA LEU A 108 -9.93 -2.36 14.43
C LEU A 108 -10.02 -3.69 13.67
N SER A 109 -11.14 -4.41 13.75
CA SER A 109 -11.33 -5.65 12.99
C SER A 109 -11.64 -5.39 11.51
N VAL A 110 -12.38 -4.32 11.21
CA VAL A 110 -12.77 -3.95 9.84
C VAL A 110 -11.58 -3.33 9.10
N LEU A 111 -10.76 -2.52 9.77
CA LEU A 111 -9.55 -1.94 9.18
C LEU A 111 -8.52 -3.02 8.85
N ARG A 112 -8.42 -4.05 9.69
CA ARG A 112 -7.66 -5.26 9.43
C ARG A 112 -8.18 -6.10 8.25
N THR A 113 -9.41 -5.90 7.79
CA THR A 113 -9.87 -6.48 6.52
C THR A 113 -9.58 -5.61 5.30
N PHE A 114 -9.44 -4.28 5.46
CA PHE A 114 -9.13 -3.39 4.33
C PHE A 114 -7.72 -3.57 3.77
N ARG A 115 -6.76 -4.05 4.56
CA ARG A 115 -5.44 -4.46 4.06
C ARG A 115 -5.54 -5.52 2.94
N LEU A 116 -6.60 -6.35 2.90
CA LEU A 116 -6.83 -7.29 1.81
C LEU A 116 -7.11 -6.58 0.48
N LEU A 117 -7.66 -5.36 0.52
CA LEU A 117 -7.88 -4.55 -0.69
C LEU A 117 -6.55 -4.20 -1.40
N ARG A 118 -5.40 -4.35 -0.75
CA ARG A 118 -4.09 -4.21 -1.40
C ARG A 118 -3.91 -5.20 -2.54
N ILE A 119 -4.54 -6.39 -2.50
CA ILE A 119 -4.52 -7.32 -3.64
C ILE A 119 -5.16 -6.70 -4.89
N LEU A 120 -6.10 -5.77 -4.73
CA LEU A 120 -6.77 -5.09 -5.84
C LEU A 120 -5.81 -4.12 -6.54
N LYS A 121 -4.69 -3.75 -5.92
CA LYS A 121 -3.62 -3.02 -6.63
C LYS A 121 -3.06 -3.82 -7.81
N LEU A 122 -3.22 -5.15 -7.85
CA LEU A 122 -2.87 -5.97 -9.01
C LEU A 122 -3.66 -5.59 -10.28
N VAL A 123 -4.86 -5.01 -10.12
CA VAL A 123 -5.73 -4.66 -11.25
C VAL A 123 -5.05 -3.66 -12.20
N ARG A 124 -4.24 -2.73 -11.69
CA ARG A 124 -3.50 -1.77 -12.52
C ARG A 124 -2.46 -2.40 -13.45
N PHE A 125 -2.06 -3.65 -13.15
CA PHE A 125 -1.07 -4.42 -13.92
C PHE A 125 -1.73 -5.37 -14.93
N MET A 126 -3.06 -5.51 -14.91
CA MET A 126 -3.78 -6.30 -15.91
C MET A 126 -4.06 -5.43 -17.13
N PRO A 127 -3.38 -5.67 -18.27
CA PRO A 127 -3.56 -4.84 -19.48
C PRO A 127 -4.95 -4.98 -20.10
N ASN A 128 -5.71 -6.02 -19.74
CA ASN A 128 -7.03 -6.33 -20.31
C ASN A 128 -8.21 -5.63 -19.59
N LEU A 129 -7.95 -4.80 -18.58
CA LEU A 129 -8.96 -4.07 -17.79
C LEU A 129 -8.88 -2.54 -17.97
N ARG A 130 -8.09 -2.08 -18.95
CA ARG A 130 -7.90 -0.66 -19.29
C ARG A 130 -8.75 -0.24 -20.48
#